data_AF-A0A952ZKJ5-F1
#
_entry.id   AF-A0A952ZKJ5-F1
#
_cell.length_a   1.000
_cell.length_b   1.000
_cell.length_c   1.000
_cell.angle_alpha   90.00
_cell.angle_beta   90.00
_cell.angle_gamma   90.00
#
_symmetry.space_group_name_H-M   'P 1'
#
loop_
_entity.id
_entity.type
_entity.pdbx_description
1 polymer ?
#
loop_
_entity_poly.entity_id
_entity_poly.type
_entity_poly.pdbx_seq_one_letter_code
_entity_poly.pdbx_strand_id
1 'polypeptide(L)'
;MALSPFVSYTPGAAHKPQRAAVHTLFALLALAVSGSAAAQCNTRMVELQFVKDGLQRASIEGDLTTAQDYSDRVRRLLKQLSIAAERCNCAPASEKFDDAARIARDAAEQENRRELRSAIAQCRQTFDEAFERLRACRDAAEN
;
A
#
# COMPACT_ATOMS: atom_id res chain seq x y z
N MET A 1 -33.14 74.69 24.61
CA MET A 1 -32.02 74.57 25.58
C MET A 1 -30.81 74.19 24.75
N ALA A 2 -29.96 75.15 24.34
CA ALA A 2 -28.80 75.69 25.09
C ALA A 2 -27.78 74.56 25.38
N LEU A 3 -26.49 74.57 25.03
CA LEU A 3 -25.50 75.54 24.53
C LEU A 3 -24.31 74.71 23.97
N SER A 4 -23.59 75.20 22.94
CA SER A 4 -22.19 74.80 22.65
C SER A 4 -21.25 75.37 23.75
N PRO A 5 -19.99 74.91 23.99
CA PRO A 5 -18.89 75.05 23.00
C PRO A 5 -17.67 74.09 23.10
N PHE A 6 -16.79 74.24 22.10
CA PHE A 6 -15.34 73.99 21.96
C PHE A 6 -14.47 73.66 23.19
N VAL A 7 -13.41 72.85 22.97
CA VAL A 7 -11.95 73.08 23.26
C VAL A 7 -11.19 71.79 22.84
N SER A 8 -10.45 71.80 21.73
CA SER A 8 -8.98 71.98 21.56
C SER A 8 -8.07 70.79 21.88
N TYR A 9 -7.53 70.20 20.81
CA TYR A 9 -6.11 69.92 20.49
C TYR A 9 -5.12 69.43 21.58
N THR A 10 -4.55 68.23 21.36
CA THR A 10 -3.08 67.98 21.39
C THR A 10 -2.71 66.79 20.48
N PRO A 11 -1.75 66.93 19.56
CA PRO A 11 -1.06 65.82 18.90
C PRO A 11 0.27 65.60 19.62
N GLY A 12 0.53 64.38 20.09
CA GLY A 12 1.80 64.12 20.74
C GLY A 12 1.93 62.69 21.23
N ALA A 13 2.48 61.83 20.39
CA ALA A 13 3.66 61.03 20.73
C ALA A 13 3.99 60.09 19.57
N ALA A 14 5.09 60.41 18.91
CA ALA A 14 5.84 59.53 18.03
C ALA A 14 6.01 58.12 18.65
N HIS A 15 5.47 57.10 17.96
CA HIS A 15 5.98 55.74 18.12
C HIS A 15 6.78 55.34 16.89
N LYS A 16 8.07 55.17 17.18
CA LYS A 16 9.17 54.64 16.38
C LYS A 16 8.76 53.34 15.65
N PRO A 17 9.15 53.14 14.37
CA PRO A 17 8.84 51.90 13.66
C PRO A 17 9.79 50.80 14.11
N GLN A 18 9.33 49.89 14.98
CA GLN A 18 10.04 48.64 15.21
C GLN A 18 9.57 47.60 14.19
N ARG A 19 10.31 47.59 13.07
CA ARG A 19 10.50 46.38 12.26
C ARG A 19 11.08 45.30 13.17
N ALA A 20 10.28 44.29 13.48
CA ALA A 20 10.76 43.05 14.06
C ALA A 20 10.10 41.89 13.29
N ALA A 21 10.80 41.51 12.23
CA ALA A 21 10.96 40.13 11.74
C ALA A 21 9.92 39.11 12.23
N VAL A 22 8.79 39.03 11.53
CA VAL A 22 7.88 37.87 11.61
C VAL A 22 8.36 36.84 10.58
N HIS A 23 9.57 36.31 10.72
CA HIS A 23 10.07 35.21 9.89
C HIS A 23 11.19 34.45 10.59
N THR A 24 10.86 33.63 11.58
CA THR A 24 11.70 32.48 12.00
C THR A 24 11.00 31.71 13.12
N LEU A 25 10.25 30.68 12.76
CA LEU A 25 10.45 29.30 13.23
C LEU A 25 9.24 28.43 12.80
N PHE A 26 9.15 28.20 11.49
CA PHE A 26 8.39 27.08 10.94
C PHE A 26 9.24 25.78 11.09
N ALA A 27 9.65 25.45 12.32
CA ALA A 27 10.63 24.40 12.60
C ALA A 27 10.14 23.39 13.64
N LEU A 28 8.86 23.02 13.58
CA LEU A 28 8.27 22.00 14.46
C LEU A 28 7.37 21.02 13.67
N LEU A 29 7.81 20.59 12.49
CA LEU A 29 7.09 19.57 11.72
C LEU A 29 8.02 18.64 10.91
N ALA A 30 9.09 18.14 11.55
CA ALA A 30 10.03 17.22 10.91
C ALA A 30 10.40 15.98 11.74
N LEU A 31 9.60 15.64 12.77
CA LEU A 31 9.85 14.48 13.63
C LEU A 31 8.54 13.79 14.01
N ALA A 32 8.01 12.91 13.15
CA ALA A 32 7.10 11.83 13.54
C ALA A 32 6.68 10.88 12.38
N VAL A 33 7.40 10.80 11.25
CA VAL A 33 7.21 9.66 10.31
C VAL A 33 8.30 8.62 10.55
N SER A 34 8.33 8.12 11.78
CA SER A 34 8.95 6.85 12.14
C SER A 34 7.83 5.88 12.50
N GLY A 35 6.83 5.77 11.61
CA GLY A 35 6.05 4.54 11.52
C GLY A 35 7.02 3.46 11.07
N SER A 36 7.54 2.70 12.04
CA SER A 36 8.48 1.61 11.85
C SER A 36 8.11 0.79 10.61
N ALA A 37 9.03 0.67 9.65
CA ALA A 37 8.86 -0.15 8.44
C ALA A 37 8.38 -1.58 8.77
N ALA A 38 8.72 -2.09 9.97
CA ALA A 38 8.21 -3.35 10.51
C ALA A 38 6.67 -3.41 10.68
N ALA A 39 6.01 -2.30 11.05
CA ALA A 39 4.55 -2.25 11.18
C ALA A 39 3.84 -2.26 9.81
N GLN A 40 4.51 -1.79 8.75
CA GLN A 40 4.02 -1.85 7.37
C GLN A 40 4.17 -3.25 6.75
N CYS A 41 5.03 -4.10 7.32
CA CYS A 41 5.25 -5.49 6.90
C CYS A 41 4.47 -6.53 7.67
N ASN A 42 3.55 -6.10 8.52
CA ASN A 42 2.45 -6.94 8.95
C ASN A 42 1.47 -7.09 7.78
N THR A 43 1.92 -7.81 6.75
CA THR A 43 1.27 -7.93 5.45
C THR A 43 -0.15 -8.44 5.64
N ARG A 44 -1.05 -7.97 4.79
CA ARG A 44 -2.48 -8.21 4.79
C ARG A 44 -2.80 -9.71 4.75
N MET A 45 -2.80 -10.39 5.90
CA MET A 45 -3.10 -11.82 6.05
C MET A 45 -4.43 -12.21 5.38
N VAL A 46 -5.36 -11.26 5.34
CA VAL A 46 -6.64 -11.36 4.64
C VAL A 46 -6.46 -11.53 3.11
N GLU A 47 -5.56 -10.79 2.47
CA GLU A 47 -5.32 -10.90 1.02
C GLU A 47 -4.67 -12.23 0.65
N LEU A 48 -3.75 -12.72 1.48
CA LEU A 48 -3.12 -14.03 1.30
C LEU A 48 -4.18 -15.16 1.35
N GLN A 49 -5.16 -15.06 2.25
CA GLN A 49 -6.24 -16.03 2.30
C GLN A 49 -7.14 -15.95 1.06
N PHE A 50 -7.46 -14.75 0.58
CA PHE A 50 -8.24 -14.59 -0.64
C PHE A 50 -7.54 -15.16 -1.89
N VAL A 51 -6.20 -15.06 -1.97
CA VAL A 51 -5.44 -15.70 -3.04
C VAL A 51 -5.57 -17.23 -2.97
N LYS A 52 -5.38 -17.83 -1.78
CA LYS A 52 -5.51 -19.28 -1.59
C LYS A 52 -6.91 -19.77 -1.95
N ASP A 53 -7.93 -19.09 -1.47
CA ASP A 53 -9.33 -19.44 -1.74
C ASP A 53 -9.65 -19.29 -3.23
N GLY A 54 -9.14 -18.23 -3.87
CA GLY A 54 -9.30 -18.00 -5.30
C GLY A 54 -8.67 -19.09 -6.15
N LEU A 55 -7.42 -19.48 -5.84
CA LEU A 55 -6.72 -20.58 -6.52
C LEU A 55 -7.44 -21.92 -6.33
N GLN A 56 -7.92 -22.19 -5.11
CA GLN A 56 -8.67 -23.41 -4.81
C GLN A 56 -9.97 -23.46 -5.61
N ARG A 57 -10.74 -22.36 -5.64
CA ARG A 57 -11.97 -22.26 -6.42
C ARG A 57 -11.71 -22.44 -7.92
N ALA A 58 -10.71 -21.75 -8.47
CA ALA A 58 -10.34 -21.87 -9.88
C ALA A 58 -9.99 -23.33 -10.27
N SER A 59 -9.33 -24.07 -9.36
CA SER A 59 -8.95 -25.46 -9.58
C SER A 59 -10.17 -26.39 -9.71
N ILE A 60 -11.12 -26.27 -8.76
CA ILE A 60 -12.27 -27.18 -8.66
C ILE A 60 -13.45 -26.79 -9.53
N GLU A 61 -13.56 -25.53 -9.93
CA GLU A 61 -14.69 -24.98 -10.71
C GLU A 61 -14.97 -25.82 -11.97
N GLY A 62 -16.21 -26.19 -12.26
CA GLY A 62 -16.53 -27.00 -13.43
C GLY A 62 -16.44 -26.21 -14.74
N ASP A 63 -16.88 -24.95 -14.68
CA ASP A 63 -16.94 -24.05 -15.82
C ASP A 63 -15.58 -23.40 -16.13
N LEU A 64 -15.19 -23.38 -17.40
CA LEU A 64 -13.89 -22.84 -17.82
C LEU A 64 -13.84 -21.32 -17.61
N THR A 65 -14.85 -20.60 -18.09
CA THR A 65 -14.93 -19.14 -18.02
C THR A 65 -14.90 -18.66 -16.57
N THR A 66 -15.69 -19.28 -15.70
CA THR A 66 -15.71 -18.95 -14.27
C THR A 66 -14.36 -19.23 -13.59
N ALA A 67 -13.66 -20.29 -13.99
CA ALA A 67 -12.32 -20.59 -13.49
C ALA A 67 -11.27 -19.56 -13.95
N GLN A 68 -11.36 -19.09 -15.18
CA GLN A 68 -10.53 -18.00 -15.70
C GLN A 68 -10.78 -16.69 -14.93
N ASP A 69 -12.05 -16.37 -14.62
CA ASP A 69 -12.41 -15.19 -13.81
C ASP A 69 -11.80 -15.25 -12.41
N TYR A 70 -11.80 -16.43 -11.77
CA TYR A 70 -11.08 -16.60 -10.50
C TYR A 70 -9.58 -16.38 -10.66
N SER A 71 -8.97 -16.90 -11.74
CA SER A 71 -7.54 -16.75 -12.02
C SER A 71 -7.15 -15.28 -12.24
N ASP A 72 -7.97 -14.52 -12.98
CA ASP A 72 -7.74 -13.08 -13.20
C ASP A 72 -7.96 -12.24 -11.93
N ARG A 73 -8.91 -12.62 -11.06
CA ARG A 73 -9.03 -12.03 -9.71
C ARG A 73 -7.78 -12.29 -8.86
N VAL A 74 -7.29 -13.53 -8.85
CA VAL A 74 -6.06 -13.91 -8.13
C VAL A 74 -4.86 -13.12 -8.66
N ARG A 75 -4.71 -12.98 -9.98
CA ARG A 75 -3.64 -12.18 -10.60
C ARG A 75 -3.57 -10.76 -10.03
N ARG A 76 -4.72 -10.08 -9.90
CA ARG A 76 -4.77 -8.72 -9.33
C ARG A 76 -4.30 -8.68 -7.88
N LEU A 77 -4.73 -9.65 -7.08
CA LEU A 77 -4.32 -9.75 -5.67
C LEU A 77 -2.82 -10.03 -5.56
N LEU A 78 -2.27 -10.92 -6.38
CA LEU A 78 -0.83 -11.21 -6.42
C LEU A 78 -0.02 -9.96 -6.78
N LYS A 79 -0.48 -9.14 -7.72
CA LYS A 79 0.15 -7.85 -8.03
C LYS A 79 0.11 -6.87 -6.85
N GLN A 80 -1.00 -6.84 -6.11
CA GLN A 80 -1.08 -6.02 -4.89
C GLN A 80 -0.10 -6.50 -3.82
N LEU A 81 0.02 -7.82 -3.63
CA LEU A 81 0.97 -8.43 -2.71
C LEU A 81 2.43 -8.17 -3.12
N SER A 82 2.74 -8.20 -4.41
CA SER A 82 4.07 -7.84 -4.92
C SER A 82 4.46 -6.41 -4.55
N ILE A 83 3.57 -5.44 -4.81
CA ILE A 83 3.78 -4.03 -4.43
C ILE A 83 3.90 -3.88 -2.92
N ALA A 84 3.10 -4.62 -2.15
CA ALA A 84 3.19 -4.61 -0.69
C ALA A 84 4.53 -5.18 -0.19
N ALA A 85 5.02 -6.26 -0.78
CA ALA A 85 6.31 -6.85 -0.47
C ALA A 85 7.48 -5.91 -0.83
N GLU A 86 7.40 -5.19 -1.94
CA GLU A 86 8.37 -4.19 -2.35
C GLU A 86 8.43 -3.02 -1.35
N ARG A 87 7.27 -2.50 -0.94
CA ARG A 87 7.18 -1.46 0.13
C ARG A 87 7.74 -1.93 1.46
N CYS A 88 7.83 -3.24 1.62
CA CYS A 88 8.43 -3.92 2.76
C CYS A 88 9.93 -4.18 2.65
N ASN A 89 10.57 -3.66 1.60
CA ASN A 89 11.96 -3.96 1.26
C ASN A 89 12.23 -5.47 1.10
N CYS A 90 11.22 -6.27 0.77
CA CYS A 90 11.36 -7.70 0.53
C CYS A 90 11.32 -8.00 -0.98
N ALA A 91 12.39 -7.60 -1.68
CA ALA A 91 12.53 -7.83 -3.11
C ALA A 91 12.35 -9.31 -3.53
N PRO A 92 12.90 -10.32 -2.81
CA PRO A 92 12.72 -11.71 -3.18
C PRO A 92 11.26 -12.20 -3.15
N ALA A 93 10.43 -11.67 -2.23
CA ALA A 93 9.02 -12.01 -2.20
C ALA A 93 8.22 -11.26 -3.26
N SER A 94 8.54 -9.98 -3.49
CA SER A 94 7.93 -9.18 -4.55
C SER A 94 8.10 -9.84 -5.92
N GLU A 95 9.32 -10.26 -6.27
CA GLU A 95 9.62 -10.97 -7.51
C GLU A 95 8.78 -12.26 -7.65
N LYS A 96 8.68 -13.05 -6.59
CA LYS A 96 7.91 -14.30 -6.60
C LYS A 96 6.40 -14.10 -6.68
N PHE A 97 5.85 -13.06 -6.02
CA PHE A 97 4.45 -12.69 -6.21
C PHE A 97 4.17 -12.23 -7.64
N ASP A 98 5.12 -11.52 -8.26
CA ASP A 98 5.04 -11.10 -9.66
C ASP A 98 5.06 -12.29 -10.63
N ASP A 99 5.93 -13.28 -10.38
CA ASP A 99 5.94 -14.54 -11.13
C ASP A 99 4.62 -15.30 -11.00
N ALA A 100 4.10 -15.43 -9.77
CA ALA A 100 2.80 -16.07 -9.56
C ALA A 100 1.69 -15.33 -10.31
N ALA A 101 1.73 -13.98 -10.34
CA ALA A 101 0.76 -13.17 -11.08
C ALA A 101 0.84 -13.40 -12.60
N ARG A 102 2.05 -13.57 -13.14
CA ARG A 102 2.26 -13.94 -14.55
C ARG A 102 1.64 -15.30 -14.86
N ILE A 103 1.90 -16.31 -14.03
CA ILE A 103 1.30 -17.65 -14.21
C ILE A 103 -0.23 -17.60 -14.08
N ALA A 104 -0.77 -16.79 -13.16
CA ALA A 104 -2.22 -16.60 -13.01
C ALA A 104 -2.85 -15.94 -14.24
N ARG A 105 -2.13 -15.05 -14.91
CA ARG A 105 -2.53 -14.49 -16.21
C ARG A 105 -2.57 -15.58 -17.26
N ASP A 106 -1.50 -16.36 -17.38
CA ASP A 106 -1.41 -17.45 -18.35
C ASP A 106 -2.56 -18.45 -18.13
N ALA A 107 -2.92 -18.74 -16.87
CA ALA A 107 -4.06 -19.57 -16.51
C ALA A 107 -5.40 -18.98 -16.98
N ALA A 108 -5.60 -17.67 -16.88
CA ALA A 108 -6.81 -16.98 -17.32
C ALA A 108 -6.96 -16.95 -18.86
N GLU A 109 -5.87 -17.13 -19.59
CA GLU A 109 -5.83 -17.14 -21.06
C GLU A 109 -5.91 -18.56 -21.66
N GLN A 110 -5.96 -19.62 -20.83
CA GLN A 110 -6.01 -21.01 -21.32
C GLN A 110 -7.35 -21.38 -21.95
N GLU A 111 -7.32 -22.02 -23.12
CA GLU A 111 -8.52 -22.45 -23.85
C GLU A 111 -9.08 -23.79 -23.37
N ASN A 112 -8.36 -24.52 -22.52
CA ASN A 112 -8.82 -25.81 -22.00
C ASN A 112 -8.58 -25.98 -20.49
N ARG A 113 -9.46 -26.78 -19.86
CA ARG A 113 -9.48 -27.01 -18.41
C ARG A 113 -8.24 -27.70 -17.85
N ARG A 114 -7.63 -28.62 -18.59
CA ARG A 114 -6.43 -29.34 -18.16
C ARG A 114 -5.24 -28.40 -18.04
N GLU A 115 -5.03 -27.56 -19.04
CA GLU A 115 -3.94 -26.58 -19.05
C GLU A 115 -4.16 -25.50 -17.99
N LEU A 116 -5.39 -24.99 -17.86
CA LEU A 116 -5.75 -24.08 -16.79
C LEU A 116 -5.46 -24.68 -15.40
N ARG A 117 -5.83 -25.94 -15.16
CA ARG A 117 -5.55 -26.61 -13.87
C ARG A 117 -4.05 -26.77 -13.63
N SER A 118 -3.28 -27.10 -14.67
CA SER A 118 -1.82 -27.18 -14.58
C SER A 118 -1.21 -25.83 -14.21
N ALA A 119 -1.64 -24.76 -14.87
CA ALA A 119 -1.18 -23.40 -14.59
C ALA A 119 -1.57 -22.95 -13.18
N ILE A 120 -2.79 -23.25 -12.70
CA ILE A 120 -3.21 -22.96 -11.32
C ILE A 120 -2.35 -23.71 -10.29
N ALA A 121 -2.04 -24.98 -10.55
CA ALA A 121 -1.19 -25.77 -9.66
C ALA A 121 0.22 -25.16 -9.57
N GLN A 122 0.79 -24.75 -10.71
CA GLN A 122 2.06 -24.04 -10.76
C GLN A 122 2.00 -22.69 -10.04
N CYS A 123 0.95 -21.89 -10.29
CA CYS A 123 0.72 -20.61 -9.64
C CYS A 123 0.67 -20.75 -8.11
N ARG A 124 -0.02 -21.80 -7.62
CA ARG A 124 -0.08 -22.10 -6.18
C ARG A 124 1.28 -22.40 -5.58
N GLN A 125 2.11 -23.22 -6.26
CA GLN A 125 3.47 -23.50 -5.80
C GLN A 125 4.31 -22.22 -5.73
N THR A 126 4.27 -21.39 -6.77
CA THR A 126 5.01 -20.12 -6.81
C THR A 126 4.51 -19.13 -5.75
N PHE A 127 3.21 -19.09 -5.49
CA PHE A 127 2.63 -18.29 -4.41
C PHE A 127 3.10 -18.76 -3.03
N ASP A 128 3.14 -20.07 -2.78
CA ASP A 128 3.63 -20.62 -1.51
C ASP A 128 5.12 -20.27 -1.31
N GLU A 129 5.94 -20.35 -2.36
CA GLU A 129 7.33 -19.86 -2.33
C GLU A 129 7.42 -18.36 -2.01
N ALA A 130 6.61 -17.53 -2.65
CA ALA A 130 6.58 -16.08 -2.41
C ALA A 130 6.25 -15.76 -0.94
N PHE A 131 5.31 -16.51 -0.37
CA PHE A 131 4.92 -16.34 1.00
C PHE A 131 6.01 -16.75 2.00
N GLU A 132 6.75 -17.83 1.75
CA GLU A 132 7.90 -18.19 2.59
C GLU A 132 9.01 -17.13 2.51
N ARG A 133 9.26 -16.54 1.33
CA ARG A 133 10.21 -15.43 1.18
C ARG A 133 9.78 -14.21 1.99
N LEU A 134 8.49 -13.89 1.98
CA LEU A 134 7.93 -12.77 2.73
C LEU A 134 8.10 -12.97 4.24
N ARG A 135 7.84 -14.18 4.73
CA ARG A 135 8.07 -14.53 6.14
C ARG A 135 9.55 -14.41 6.52
N ALA A 136 10.45 -14.92 5.69
CA ALA A 136 11.88 -14.82 5.94
C ALA A 136 12.35 -13.35 6.01
N CYS A 137 11.83 -12.47 5.15
CA CYS A 137 12.12 -11.03 5.22
C CYS A 137 11.61 -10.40 6.52
N ARG A 138 10.41 -10.77 6.98
CA ARG A 138 9.87 -10.28 8.25
C ARG A 138 10.75 -10.74 9.42
N ASP A 139 11.04 -12.04 9.49
CA ASP A 139 11.83 -12.61 10.57
C ASP A 139 13.25 -12.01 10.61
N ALA A 140 13.84 -11.70 9.45
CA ALA A 140 15.12 -10.99 9.35
C ALA A 140 15.06 -9.51 9.76
N ALA A 141 13.87 -8.88 9.73
CA ALA A 141 13.68 -7.50 10.16
C ALA A 141 13.40 -7.37 11.68
N GLU A 142 13.05 -8.48 12.34
CA GLU A 142 12.78 -8.55 13.78
C GLU A 142 14.01 -8.94 14.62
N ASN A 143 15.05 -9.50 13.99
CA ASN A 143 16.33 -9.89 14.60
C ASN A 143 17.41 -8.82 14.39
#